data_AF-X0R747-F1
#
_entry.id   AF-X0R747-F1
#
_cell.length_a   1.000
_cell.length_b   1.000
_cell.length_c   1.000
_cell.angle_alpha   90.00
_cell.angle_beta   90.00
_cell.angle_gamma   90.00
#
_symmetry.space_group_name_H-M   'P 1'
#
loop_
_entity.id
_entity.type
_entity.pdbx_description
1 polymer ?
#
loop_
_entity_poly.entity_id
_entity_poly.type
_entity_poly.pdbx_seq_one_letter_code
_entity_poly.pdbx_strand_id
1 'polypeptide(L)'
;MQLQVISKKHATVTLLAHVDTDRSAAVFTKIGLVMSRGERMDYAIQKSTELGVTAIQLLSSHHGEVNLKPAQVEKKLAHWQQVAIAACEQCGLNRPPLIIAPVSINDWLQQSVTHSADSQIDVRPPTTSTIVTTLSQDPYYQILQQPADLRLQLSVPAAGQPAMPKSLSAVLTQQSPYIELLIGPEGGLSVDECQQAAKAGFEPWQIGSRVLRTETAPVVALATLHALSYYE
;
A
#
# COMPACT_ATOMS: atom_id res chain seq x y z
N MET A 1 9.01 27.34 8.37
CA MET A 1 10.36 27.62 7.82
C MET A 1 10.35 28.98 7.11
N GLN A 2 11.51 29.61 6.91
CA GLN A 2 11.66 30.86 6.16
C GLN A 2 12.77 30.73 5.11
N LEU A 3 12.49 31.13 3.87
CA LEU A 3 13.46 31.16 2.78
C LEU A 3 14.45 32.30 3.00
N GLN A 4 15.75 31.99 2.97
CA GLN A 4 16.84 32.96 3.14
C GLN A 4 17.46 33.35 1.81
N VAL A 5 17.92 32.37 1.05
CA VAL A 5 18.63 32.55 -0.22
C VAL A 5 18.01 31.63 -1.25
N ILE A 6 17.81 32.12 -2.47
CA ILE A 6 17.36 31.34 -3.62
C ILE A 6 18.22 31.64 -4.84
N SER A 7 18.59 30.60 -5.56
CA SER A 7 19.28 30.64 -6.85
C SER A 7 18.66 29.58 -7.78
N LYS A 8 19.14 29.49 -9.01
CA LYS A 8 18.60 28.54 -10.01
C LYS A 8 18.63 27.07 -9.54
N LYS A 9 19.57 26.67 -8.67
CA LYS A 9 19.73 25.27 -8.21
C LYS A 9 19.92 25.11 -6.70
N HIS A 10 19.89 26.20 -5.94
CA HIS A 10 20.09 26.17 -4.49
C HIS A 10 19.06 27.04 -3.80
N ALA A 11 18.52 26.54 -2.71
CA ALA A 11 17.74 27.30 -1.76
C ALA A 11 18.29 27.01 -0.35
N THR A 12 18.36 28.04 0.48
CA THR A 12 18.69 27.91 1.91
C THR A 12 17.48 28.38 2.70
N VAL A 13 17.09 27.59 3.69
CA VAL A 13 15.94 27.86 4.55
C VAL A 13 16.37 27.82 6.01
N THR A 14 15.76 28.67 6.83
CA THR A 14 15.86 28.59 8.29
C THR A 14 14.63 27.88 8.84
N LEU A 15 14.86 26.85 9.66
CA LEU A 15 13.80 26.22 10.44
C LEU A 15 13.39 27.18 11.56
N LEU A 16 12.11 27.51 11.63
CA LEU A 16 11.59 28.47 12.61
C LEU A 16 10.96 27.76 13.81
N ALA A 17 10.02 26.86 13.53
CA ALA A 17 9.30 26.09 14.51
C ALA A 17 8.92 24.73 13.90
N HIS A 18 8.71 23.75 14.77
CA HIS A 18 8.08 22.48 14.44
C HIS A 18 6.64 22.52 14.92
N VAL A 19 5.71 22.08 14.07
CA VAL A 19 4.30 21.94 14.43
C VAL A 19 3.97 20.47 14.28
N ASP A 20 3.55 19.86 15.39
CA ASP A 20 3.21 18.44 15.46
C ASP A 20 1.77 18.20 14.96
N THR A 21 1.50 18.60 13.72
CA THR A 21 0.22 18.30 13.06
C THR A 21 0.33 16.94 12.39
N ASP A 22 -0.35 15.94 12.94
CA ASP A 22 -0.54 14.65 12.30
C ASP A 22 -1.68 14.72 11.28
N ARG A 23 -1.42 14.30 10.04
CA ARG A 23 -2.41 14.22 8.97
C ARG A 23 -2.56 12.81 8.42
N SER A 24 -1.97 11.82 9.07
CA SER A 24 -2.11 10.42 8.70
C SER A 24 -3.58 9.97 8.75
N ALA A 25 -3.91 8.98 7.92
CA ALA A 25 -5.22 8.35 7.96
C ALA A 25 -5.45 7.63 9.29
N ALA A 26 -6.71 7.56 9.73
CA ALA A 26 -7.10 6.84 10.95
C ALA A 26 -6.97 5.31 10.81
N VAL A 27 -7.06 4.80 9.57
CA VAL A 27 -6.90 3.39 9.22
C VAL A 27 -5.55 3.21 8.55
N PHE A 28 -4.71 2.35 9.12
CA PHE A 28 -3.45 1.97 8.51
C PHE A 28 -3.71 0.95 7.40
N THR A 29 -3.08 1.15 6.25
CA THR A 29 -3.32 0.29 5.09
C THR A 29 -2.03 -0.06 4.37
N LYS A 30 -1.86 -1.36 4.08
CA LYS A 30 -0.80 -1.85 3.22
C LYS A 30 -1.41 -2.54 2.01
N ILE A 31 -1.05 -2.07 0.82
CA ILE A 31 -1.57 -2.62 -0.42
C ILE A 31 -0.51 -3.51 -1.07
N GLY A 32 -0.79 -4.80 -1.19
CA GLY A 32 -0.15 -5.70 -2.14
C GLY A 32 -0.71 -5.44 -3.53
N LEU A 33 0.02 -4.67 -4.34
CA LEU A 33 -0.41 -4.24 -5.67
C LEU A 33 0.39 -4.95 -6.77
N VAL A 34 -0.29 -5.75 -7.59
CA VAL A 34 0.33 -6.35 -8.76
C VAL A 34 0.72 -5.28 -9.78
N MET A 35 1.97 -5.35 -10.23
CA MET A 35 2.55 -4.30 -11.06
C MET A 35 1.86 -4.18 -12.42
N SER A 36 1.48 -2.95 -12.77
CA SER A 36 0.88 -2.56 -14.06
C SER A 36 1.87 -1.81 -14.95
N ARG A 37 1.67 -1.87 -16.27
CA ARG A 37 2.52 -1.17 -17.25
C ARG A 37 2.25 0.34 -17.29
N GLY A 38 3.31 1.09 -17.61
CA GLY A 38 3.22 2.52 -17.93
C GLY A 38 2.77 3.39 -16.76
N GLU A 39 2.01 4.44 -17.08
CA GLU A 39 1.56 5.48 -16.15
C GLU A 39 0.46 5.01 -15.19
N ARG A 40 -0.12 3.83 -15.41
CA ARG A 40 -1.16 3.27 -14.52
C ARG A 40 -0.64 3.03 -13.12
N MET A 41 0.62 2.60 -13.00
CA MET A 41 1.26 2.43 -11.69
C MET A 41 1.46 3.78 -11.00
N ASP A 42 1.94 4.80 -11.73
CA ASP A 42 2.13 6.14 -11.19
C ASP A 42 0.80 6.72 -10.69
N TYR A 43 -0.29 6.53 -11.45
CA TYR A 43 -1.65 6.90 -11.04
C TYR A 43 -2.08 6.16 -9.77
N ALA A 44 -1.92 4.84 -9.72
CA ALA A 44 -2.30 4.04 -8.56
C ALA A 44 -1.57 4.49 -7.29
N ILE A 45 -0.25 4.75 -7.39
CA ILE A 45 0.57 5.21 -6.27
C ILE A 45 0.18 6.62 -5.86
N GLN A 46 0.06 7.54 -6.81
CA GLN A 46 -0.36 8.92 -6.55
C GLN A 46 -1.70 8.95 -5.81
N LYS A 47 -2.72 8.26 -6.32
CA LYS A 47 -4.07 8.29 -5.76
C LYS A 47 -4.20 7.51 -4.45
N SER A 48 -3.47 6.42 -4.30
CA SER A 48 -3.41 5.73 -3.01
C SER A 48 -2.73 6.59 -1.95
N THR A 49 -1.71 7.37 -2.34
CA THR A 49 -1.05 8.32 -1.45
C THR A 49 -2.00 9.45 -1.05
N GLU A 50 -2.70 10.08 -2.00
CA GLU A 50 -3.71 11.11 -1.68
C GLU A 50 -4.79 10.60 -0.72
N LEU A 51 -5.10 9.30 -0.78
CA LEU A 51 -6.04 8.60 0.10
C LEU A 51 -5.37 8.00 1.35
N GLY A 52 -4.16 8.40 1.72
CA GLY A 52 -3.57 8.06 3.01
C GLY A 52 -3.09 6.62 3.18
N VAL A 53 -2.77 5.91 2.08
CA VAL A 53 -2.14 4.59 2.19
C VAL A 53 -0.87 4.65 3.04
N THR A 54 -0.60 3.63 3.85
CA THR A 54 0.61 3.58 4.70
C THR A 54 1.79 2.97 3.95
N ALA A 55 1.55 1.91 3.17
CA ALA A 55 2.58 1.27 2.36
C ALA A 55 1.99 0.59 1.13
N ILE A 56 2.80 0.49 0.08
CA ILE A 56 2.49 -0.27 -1.14
C ILE A 56 3.59 -1.31 -1.34
N GLN A 57 3.23 -2.58 -1.14
CA GLN A 57 4.02 -3.73 -1.52
C GLN A 57 3.79 -4.02 -3.00
N LEU A 58 4.82 -3.80 -3.82
CA LEU A 58 4.75 -4.17 -5.22
C LEU A 58 4.79 -5.69 -5.37
N LEU A 59 3.94 -6.24 -6.25
CA LEU A 59 3.84 -7.67 -6.49
C LEU A 59 4.10 -8.00 -7.96
N SER A 60 4.82 -9.08 -8.20
CA SER A 60 4.83 -9.77 -9.48
C SER A 60 3.88 -10.98 -9.44
N SER A 61 3.18 -11.21 -10.55
CA SER A 61 2.35 -12.40 -10.75
C SER A 61 2.78 -13.08 -12.05
N HIS A 62 2.57 -14.38 -12.17
CA HIS A 62 2.79 -15.13 -13.41
C HIS A 62 1.93 -14.60 -14.57
N HIS A 63 0.76 -14.03 -14.27
CA HIS A 63 -0.12 -13.35 -15.21
C HIS A 63 0.16 -11.84 -15.32
N GLY A 64 1.14 -11.34 -14.56
CA GLY A 64 1.51 -9.94 -14.51
C GLY A 64 2.19 -9.49 -15.80
N GLU A 65 1.78 -8.34 -16.29
CA GLU A 65 2.28 -7.77 -17.54
C GLU A 65 3.71 -7.19 -17.44
N VAL A 66 4.23 -7.04 -16.23
CA VAL A 66 5.50 -6.36 -15.92
C VAL A 66 6.45 -7.31 -15.19
N ASN A 67 7.60 -7.56 -15.82
CA ASN A 67 8.75 -8.19 -15.18
C ASN A 67 9.93 -7.21 -15.21
N LEU A 68 10.31 -6.68 -14.04
CA LEU A 68 11.41 -5.71 -13.93
C LEU A 68 12.74 -6.45 -13.90
N LYS A 69 13.66 -6.08 -14.79
CA LYS A 69 15.04 -6.57 -14.72
C LYS A 69 15.70 -6.01 -13.44
N PRO A 70 16.57 -6.78 -12.75
CA PRO A 70 17.21 -6.33 -11.51
C PRO A 70 17.85 -4.94 -11.60
N ALA A 71 18.53 -4.63 -12.71
CA ALA A 71 19.17 -3.33 -12.95
C ALA A 71 18.21 -2.13 -13.05
N GLN A 72 16.90 -2.37 -13.26
CA GLN A 72 15.89 -1.32 -13.40
C GLN A 72 15.04 -1.14 -12.14
N VAL A 73 15.07 -2.10 -11.22
CA VAL A 73 14.22 -2.10 -10.01
C VAL A 73 14.51 -0.86 -9.17
N GLU A 74 15.77 -0.57 -8.87
CA GLU A 74 16.14 0.55 -8.01
C GLU A 74 15.68 1.90 -8.60
N LYS A 75 15.92 2.13 -9.91
CA LYS A 75 15.48 3.35 -10.59
C LYS A 75 13.96 3.50 -10.59
N LYS A 76 13.22 2.40 -10.77
CA LYS A 76 11.75 2.40 -10.74
C LYS A 76 11.22 2.65 -9.34
N LEU A 77 11.79 2.01 -8.32
CA LEU A 77 11.43 2.26 -6.93
C LEU A 77 11.71 3.71 -6.53
N ALA A 78 12.86 4.27 -6.92
CA ALA A 78 13.17 5.68 -6.67
C ALA A 78 12.14 6.61 -7.34
N HIS A 79 11.77 6.35 -8.60
CA HIS A 79 10.74 7.11 -9.31
C HIS A 79 9.39 7.04 -8.58
N TRP A 80 8.92 5.85 -8.24
CA TRP A 80 7.63 5.66 -7.57
C TRP A 80 7.59 6.24 -6.16
N GLN A 81 8.70 6.18 -5.42
CA GLN A 81 8.80 6.85 -4.13
C GLN A 81 8.72 8.39 -4.31
N GLN A 82 9.28 8.96 -5.38
CA GLN A 82 9.13 10.39 -5.69
C GLN A 82 7.70 10.75 -6.07
N VAL A 83 6.98 9.87 -6.80
CA VAL A 83 5.55 10.06 -7.07
C VAL A 83 4.75 10.15 -5.77
N ALA A 84 5.02 9.25 -4.80
CA ALA A 84 4.39 9.29 -3.49
C ALA A 84 4.75 10.57 -2.70
N ILE A 85 6.03 10.96 -2.67
CA ILE A 85 6.47 12.19 -1.99
C ILE A 85 5.77 13.42 -2.58
N ALA A 86 5.74 13.55 -3.91
CA ALA A 86 5.07 14.68 -4.58
C ALA A 86 3.56 14.70 -4.32
N ALA A 87 2.91 13.53 -4.24
CA ALA A 87 1.51 13.44 -3.87
C ALA A 87 1.27 13.91 -2.42
N CYS A 88 2.13 13.52 -1.47
CA CYS A 88 2.07 14.01 -0.09
C CYS A 88 2.26 15.52 0.01
N GLU A 89 3.24 16.09 -0.71
CA GLU A 89 3.46 17.53 -0.78
C GLU A 89 2.20 18.27 -1.28
N GLN A 90 1.48 17.68 -2.23
CA GLN A 90 0.29 18.26 -2.83
C GLN A 90 -0.96 18.13 -1.95
N CYS A 91 -1.23 16.95 -1.37
CA CYS A 91 -2.42 16.70 -0.54
C CYS A 91 -2.23 17.15 0.91
N GLY A 92 -0.99 17.42 1.32
CA GLY A 92 -0.65 17.89 2.65
C GLY A 92 -0.43 16.78 3.67
N LEU A 93 -0.33 15.51 3.26
CA LEU A 93 0.16 14.44 4.13
C LEU A 93 1.62 14.68 4.52
N ASN A 94 1.93 14.50 5.79
CA ASN A 94 3.25 14.74 6.36
C ASN A 94 4.14 13.48 6.42
N ARG A 95 3.59 12.30 6.12
CA ARG A 95 4.30 11.02 6.09
C ARG A 95 4.05 10.29 4.76
N PRO A 96 5.07 10.17 3.88
CA PRO A 96 4.89 9.52 2.59
C PRO A 96 4.84 7.99 2.72
N PRO A 97 3.96 7.30 1.97
CA PRO A 97 3.89 5.85 2.04
C PRO A 97 5.20 5.20 1.59
N LEU A 98 5.46 4.03 2.17
CA LEU A 98 6.59 3.20 1.77
C LEU A 98 6.28 2.49 0.46
N ILE A 99 7.11 2.69 -0.58
CA ILE A 99 7.05 1.90 -1.80
C ILE A 99 8.04 0.74 -1.69
N ILE A 100 7.51 -0.46 -1.40
CA ILE A 100 8.31 -1.63 -1.06
C ILE A 100 8.65 -2.43 -2.32
N ALA A 101 9.88 -2.94 -2.36
CA ALA A 101 10.45 -3.65 -3.49
C ALA A 101 9.59 -4.84 -3.94
N PRO A 102 9.52 -5.12 -5.25
CA PRO A 102 8.66 -6.17 -5.78
C PRO A 102 9.08 -7.56 -5.29
N VAL A 103 8.09 -8.34 -4.84
CA VAL A 103 8.21 -9.78 -4.54
C VAL A 103 7.14 -10.54 -5.32
N SER A 104 7.26 -11.86 -5.45
CA SER A 104 6.16 -12.62 -6.05
C SER A 104 4.95 -12.62 -5.12
N ILE A 105 3.75 -12.66 -5.70
CA ILE A 105 2.51 -12.75 -4.93
C ILE A 105 2.50 -13.97 -3.98
N ASN A 106 3.04 -15.11 -4.43
CA ASN A 106 3.11 -16.32 -3.61
C ASN A 106 4.04 -16.11 -2.40
N ASP A 107 5.20 -15.49 -2.60
CA ASP A 107 6.14 -15.20 -1.51
C ASP A 107 5.51 -14.24 -0.50
N TRP A 108 4.81 -13.21 -0.98
CA TRP A 108 4.12 -12.26 -0.12
C TRP A 108 3.02 -12.93 0.71
N LEU A 109 2.18 -13.76 0.09
CA LEU A 109 1.14 -14.51 0.78
C LEU A 109 1.70 -15.47 1.82
N GLN A 110 2.84 -16.12 1.55
CA GLN A 110 3.52 -16.98 2.51
C GLN A 110 4.07 -16.17 3.70
N GLN A 111 4.68 -15.01 3.45
CA GLN A 111 5.16 -14.12 4.52
C GLN A 111 4.02 -13.66 5.44
N SER A 112 2.84 -13.38 4.87
CA SER A 112 1.65 -13.03 5.63
C SER A 112 1.16 -14.16 6.55
N VAL A 113 1.30 -15.42 6.15
CA VAL A 113 0.99 -16.58 7.01
C VAL A 113 1.96 -16.67 8.19
N THR A 114 3.26 -16.49 7.95
CA THR A 114 4.29 -16.68 8.98
C THR A 114 4.29 -15.61 10.06
N HIS A 115 3.89 -14.37 9.75
CA HIS A 115 3.75 -13.31 10.76
C HIS A 115 2.58 -13.54 11.74
N SER A 116 1.72 -14.53 11.50
CA SER A 116 0.62 -14.90 12.40
C SER A 116 1.03 -15.90 13.51
N ALA A 117 2.23 -16.49 13.44
CA ALA A 117 2.70 -17.48 14.41
C ALA A 117 4.23 -17.46 14.54
N ASP A 118 4.73 -16.85 15.62
CA ASP A 118 6.10 -16.99 16.15
C ASP A 118 7.19 -17.33 15.11
N SER A 119 7.64 -16.33 14.34
CA SER A 119 8.98 -16.41 13.75
C SER A 119 9.48 -15.03 13.31
N GLN A 120 10.55 -14.57 13.96
CA GLN A 120 11.48 -13.59 13.38
C GLN A 120 12.04 -14.17 12.09
N ILE A 121 11.42 -13.88 10.95
CA ILE A 121 12.09 -14.02 9.67
C ILE A 121 12.62 -12.64 9.30
N ASP A 122 13.94 -12.49 9.40
CA ASP A 122 14.70 -11.39 8.84
C ASP A 122 14.62 -11.46 7.31
N VAL A 123 13.50 -11.00 6.74
CA VAL A 123 13.39 -10.68 5.32
C VAL A 123 13.68 -9.20 5.18
N ARG A 124 14.95 -8.80 5.27
CA ARG A 124 15.37 -7.57 4.60
C ARG A 124 15.32 -7.85 3.10
N PRO A 125 14.37 -7.31 2.33
CA PRO A 125 14.43 -7.47 0.89
C PRO A 125 15.74 -6.84 0.41
N PRO A 126 16.52 -7.53 -0.46
CA PRO A 126 17.87 -7.12 -0.86
C PRO A 126 17.92 -5.78 -1.61
N THR A 127 16.76 -5.19 -1.92
CA THR A 127 16.58 -3.96 -2.69
C THR A 127 15.68 -2.96 -1.96
N THR A 128 15.88 -2.77 -0.66
CA THR A 128 15.20 -1.69 0.07
C THR A 128 15.87 -0.35 -0.28
N SER A 129 15.09 0.59 -0.82
CA SER A 129 15.57 1.96 -1.08
C SER A 129 16.05 2.64 0.22
N THR A 130 17.06 3.50 0.13
CA THR A 130 17.55 4.31 1.27
C THR A 130 16.44 5.13 1.91
N ILE A 131 15.52 5.66 1.11
CA ILE A 131 14.38 6.45 1.61
C ILE A 131 13.48 5.56 2.48
N VAL A 132 13.08 4.39 1.96
CA VAL A 132 12.25 3.43 2.72
C VAL A 132 12.96 3.01 3.99
N THR A 133 14.26 2.69 3.92
CA THR A 133 15.06 2.33 5.10
C THR A 133 15.05 3.41 6.18
N THR A 134 15.08 4.68 5.78
CA THR A 134 15.06 5.82 6.69
C THR A 134 13.65 6.03 7.27
N LEU A 135 12.63 6.04 6.41
CA LEU A 135 11.24 6.23 6.82
C LEU A 135 10.77 5.14 7.77
N SER A 136 11.08 3.86 7.50
CA SER A 136 10.67 2.72 8.34
C SER A 136 11.18 2.76 9.79
N GLN A 137 12.11 3.65 10.13
CA GLN A 137 12.56 3.85 11.51
C GLN A 137 11.58 4.70 12.33
N ASP A 138 10.71 5.49 11.67
CA ASP A 138 9.68 6.29 12.34
C ASP A 138 8.62 5.36 12.99
N PRO A 139 8.21 5.63 14.25
CA PRO A 139 7.19 4.85 14.95
C PRO A 139 5.90 4.62 14.16
N TYR A 140 5.51 5.58 13.31
CA TYR A 140 4.33 5.47 12.45
C TYR A 140 4.32 4.20 11.59
N TYR A 141 5.47 3.77 11.05
CA TYR A 141 5.54 2.60 10.17
C TYR A 141 5.74 1.28 10.91
N GLN A 142 5.98 1.29 12.23
CA GLN A 142 6.20 0.06 12.99
C GLN A 142 4.97 -0.85 13.01
N ILE A 143 3.77 -0.30 12.83
CA ILE A 143 2.54 -1.08 12.70
C ILE A 143 2.59 -2.10 11.56
N LEU A 144 3.37 -1.83 10.50
CA LEU A 144 3.53 -2.73 9.35
C LEU A 144 4.30 -4.02 9.69
N GLN A 145 4.93 -4.09 10.86
CA GLN A 145 5.61 -5.29 11.37
C GLN A 145 4.66 -6.18 12.20
N GLN A 146 3.49 -5.68 12.55
CA GLN A 146 2.47 -6.41 13.29
C GLN A 146 1.57 -7.19 12.32
N PRO A 147 0.93 -8.28 12.77
CA PRO A 147 -0.12 -8.92 11.97
C PRO A 147 -1.25 -7.92 11.70
N ALA A 148 -1.81 -7.97 10.49
CA ALA A 148 -2.96 -7.14 10.14
C ALA A 148 -4.21 -7.61 10.87
N ASP A 149 -5.03 -6.66 11.33
CA ASP A 149 -6.33 -6.92 11.96
C ASP A 149 -7.33 -7.50 10.95
N LEU A 150 -7.16 -7.14 9.68
CA LEU A 150 -7.96 -7.67 8.57
C LEU A 150 -7.16 -7.73 7.28
N ARG A 151 -7.40 -8.78 6.49
CA ARG A 151 -6.82 -8.96 5.17
C ARG A 151 -7.94 -9.08 4.15
N LEU A 152 -7.96 -8.21 3.15
CA LEU A 152 -9.00 -8.18 2.13
C LEU A 152 -8.42 -8.38 0.74
N GLN A 153 -9.02 -9.26 -0.03
CA GLN A 153 -8.67 -9.49 -1.42
C GLN A 153 -9.74 -8.85 -2.30
N LEU A 154 -9.34 -7.87 -3.13
CA LEU A 154 -10.19 -7.39 -4.20
C LEU A 154 -10.14 -8.39 -5.35
N SER A 155 -11.23 -9.11 -5.55
CA SER A 155 -11.41 -10.06 -6.65
C SER A 155 -12.39 -9.54 -7.70
N VAL A 156 -12.28 -10.12 -8.89
CA VAL A 156 -13.32 -10.04 -9.91
C VAL A 156 -14.65 -10.50 -9.29
N PRO A 157 -15.77 -9.81 -9.53
CA PRO A 157 -17.09 -10.23 -9.05
C PRO A 157 -17.36 -11.69 -9.36
N ALA A 158 -17.48 -12.52 -8.32
CA ALA A 158 -17.96 -13.89 -8.43
C ALA A 158 -19.27 -14.02 -7.64
N ALA A 159 -20.21 -14.81 -8.15
CA ALA A 159 -21.48 -15.03 -7.49
C ALA A 159 -21.26 -15.53 -6.05
N GLY A 160 -21.78 -14.80 -5.06
CA GLY A 160 -21.71 -15.17 -3.65
C GLY A 160 -20.60 -14.49 -2.83
N GLN A 161 -19.80 -13.59 -3.41
CA GLN A 161 -18.84 -12.80 -2.62
C GLN A 161 -19.55 -11.72 -1.78
N PRO A 162 -19.15 -11.53 -0.51
CA PRO A 162 -19.77 -10.51 0.32
C PRO A 162 -19.41 -9.11 -0.19
N ALA A 163 -20.42 -8.26 -0.34
CA ALA A 163 -20.22 -6.83 -0.65
C ALA A 163 -19.48 -6.10 0.50
N MET A 164 -19.67 -6.60 1.72
CA MET A 164 -19.00 -6.12 2.93
C MET A 164 -18.59 -7.33 3.78
N PRO A 165 -17.27 -7.56 3.99
CA PRO A 165 -16.77 -8.56 4.92
C PRO A 165 -17.34 -8.31 6.32
N LYS A 166 -17.78 -9.37 7.02
CA LYS A 166 -18.47 -9.22 8.32
C LYS A 166 -17.57 -8.62 9.40
N SER A 167 -16.28 -8.91 9.32
CA SER A 167 -15.22 -8.43 10.20
C SER A 167 -14.90 -6.95 9.99
N LEU A 168 -15.22 -6.37 8.82
CA LEU A 168 -14.78 -5.02 8.45
C LEU A 168 -15.29 -3.94 9.41
N SER A 169 -16.60 -3.90 9.69
CA SER A 169 -17.17 -2.89 10.60
C SER A 169 -16.53 -2.98 11.99
N ALA A 170 -16.40 -4.20 12.54
CA ALA A 170 -15.80 -4.39 13.85
C ALA A 170 -14.32 -3.94 13.89
N VAL A 171 -13.55 -4.21 12.85
CA VAL A 171 -12.14 -3.77 12.76
C VAL A 171 -12.03 -2.27 12.66
N LEU A 172 -12.89 -1.60 11.87
CA LEU A 172 -12.83 -0.14 11.71
C LEU A 172 -13.12 0.64 13.01
N THR A 173 -13.76 0.03 14.01
CA THR A 173 -13.97 0.64 15.34
C THR A 173 -12.77 0.54 16.29
N GLN A 174 -11.72 -0.18 15.92
CA GLN A 174 -10.56 -0.37 16.78
C GLN A 174 -9.71 0.90 16.88
N GLN A 175 -8.87 0.98 17.91
CA GLN A 175 -7.91 2.05 18.05
C GLN A 175 -6.70 1.76 17.14
N SER A 176 -6.64 2.43 15.98
CA SER A 176 -5.60 2.29 14.95
C SER A 176 -5.63 0.97 14.16
N PRO A 177 -6.73 0.64 13.46
CA PRO A 177 -6.84 -0.61 12.71
C PRO A 177 -5.83 -0.68 11.57
N TYR A 178 -5.24 -1.86 11.39
CA TYR A 178 -4.33 -2.15 10.29
C TYR A 178 -4.92 -3.18 9.32
N ILE A 179 -5.09 -2.77 8.07
CA ILE A 179 -5.69 -3.58 7.02
C ILE A 179 -4.70 -3.84 5.88
N GLU A 180 -4.52 -5.10 5.49
CA GLU A 180 -3.82 -5.47 4.25
C GLU A 180 -4.81 -5.67 3.10
N LEU A 181 -4.51 -5.08 1.95
CA LEU A 181 -5.31 -5.20 0.72
C LEU A 181 -4.49 -5.95 -0.33
N LEU A 182 -5.04 -7.01 -0.91
CA LEU A 182 -4.49 -7.68 -2.09
C LEU A 182 -5.26 -7.24 -3.34
N ILE A 183 -4.53 -6.67 -4.30
CA ILE A 183 -5.06 -6.20 -5.57
C ILE A 183 -4.29 -6.88 -6.71
N GLY A 184 -4.98 -7.80 -7.38
CA GLY A 184 -4.45 -8.56 -8.51
C GLY A 184 -4.30 -7.74 -9.81
N PRO A 185 -3.78 -8.37 -10.88
CA PRO A 185 -3.69 -7.74 -12.19
C PRO A 185 -5.08 -7.62 -12.86
N GLU A 186 -5.12 -6.96 -14.03
CA GLU A 186 -6.34 -6.74 -14.81
C GLU A 186 -7.10 -8.04 -15.15
N GLY A 187 -6.37 -9.15 -15.36
CA GLY A 187 -6.93 -10.48 -15.61
C GLY A 187 -7.48 -11.19 -14.36
N GLY A 188 -7.38 -10.57 -13.19
CA GLY A 188 -7.67 -11.19 -11.90
C GLY A 188 -6.54 -12.12 -11.44
N LEU A 189 -6.73 -12.64 -10.23
CA LEU A 189 -5.87 -13.68 -9.66
C LEU A 189 -6.26 -15.05 -10.23
N SER A 190 -5.27 -15.92 -10.41
CA SER A 190 -5.49 -17.33 -10.71
C SER A 190 -6.23 -18.04 -9.55
N VAL A 191 -6.81 -19.20 -9.84
CA VAL A 191 -7.47 -20.04 -8.83
C VAL A 191 -6.50 -20.39 -7.69
N ASP A 192 -5.25 -20.72 -8.04
CA ASP A 192 -4.22 -21.08 -7.06
C ASP A 192 -3.82 -19.87 -6.19
N GLU A 193 -3.66 -18.68 -6.79
CA GLU A 193 -3.39 -17.44 -6.03
C GLU A 193 -4.56 -17.10 -5.09
N CYS A 194 -5.81 -17.28 -5.52
CA CYS A 194 -6.99 -17.08 -4.66
C CYS A 194 -7.03 -18.08 -3.50
N GLN A 195 -6.70 -19.35 -3.75
CA GLN A 195 -6.63 -20.36 -2.69
C GLN A 195 -5.50 -20.08 -1.70
N GLN A 196 -4.35 -19.61 -2.17
CA GLN A 196 -3.23 -19.21 -1.32
C GLN A 196 -3.58 -17.96 -0.50
N ALA A 197 -4.26 -16.98 -1.09
CA ALA A 197 -4.72 -15.79 -0.39
C ALA A 197 -5.72 -16.15 0.71
N ALA A 198 -6.69 -17.02 0.43
CA ALA A 198 -7.62 -17.53 1.44
C ALA A 198 -6.89 -18.27 2.58
N LYS A 199 -5.87 -19.09 2.28
CA LYS A 199 -5.02 -19.75 3.31
C LYS A 199 -4.23 -18.74 4.14
N ALA A 200 -3.87 -17.59 3.55
CA ALA A 200 -3.22 -16.48 4.24
C ALA A 200 -4.19 -15.57 5.00
N GLY A 201 -5.48 -15.92 5.04
CA GLY A 201 -6.51 -15.18 5.78
C GLY A 201 -7.11 -14.00 5.03
N PHE A 202 -6.88 -13.87 3.72
CA PHE A 202 -7.54 -12.84 2.92
C PHE A 202 -9.00 -13.20 2.68
N GLU A 203 -9.90 -12.31 3.12
CA GLU A 203 -11.32 -12.40 2.83
C GLU A 203 -11.65 -11.71 1.49
N PRO A 204 -12.45 -12.33 0.60
CA PRO A 204 -12.89 -11.68 -0.62
C PRO A 204 -13.71 -10.43 -0.30
N TRP A 205 -13.37 -9.31 -0.94
CA TRP A 205 -14.11 -8.06 -0.82
C TRP A 205 -14.52 -7.55 -2.20
N GLN A 206 -15.83 -7.52 -2.43
CA GLN A 206 -16.39 -7.04 -3.69
C GLN A 206 -16.99 -5.63 -3.52
N ILE A 207 -16.44 -4.64 -4.21
CA ILE A 207 -16.94 -3.27 -4.18
C ILE A 207 -17.74 -2.98 -5.47
N GLY A 208 -19.06 -3.10 -5.37
CA GLY A 208 -19.97 -2.93 -6.50
C GLY A 208 -20.04 -4.14 -7.44
N SER A 209 -20.77 -4.02 -8.54
CA SER A 209 -21.06 -5.13 -9.47
C SER A 209 -20.14 -5.21 -10.68
N ARG A 210 -19.16 -4.31 -10.79
CA ARG A 210 -18.31 -4.15 -11.99
C ARG A 210 -16.87 -4.51 -11.65
N VAL A 211 -16.19 -5.12 -12.61
CA VAL A 211 -14.74 -5.31 -12.55
C VAL A 211 -14.07 -3.94 -12.60
N LEU A 212 -13.24 -3.65 -11.60
CA LEU A 212 -12.42 -2.45 -11.57
C LEU A 212 -11.08 -2.71 -12.25
N ARG A 213 -10.52 -1.69 -12.89
CA ARG A 213 -9.15 -1.75 -13.38
C ARG A 213 -8.16 -1.80 -12.23
N THR A 214 -6.98 -2.35 -12.50
CA THR A 214 -5.92 -2.51 -11.49
C THR A 214 -5.56 -1.18 -10.81
N GLU A 215 -5.51 -0.08 -11.55
CA GLU A 215 -5.21 1.26 -11.01
C GLU A 215 -6.39 1.93 -10.30
N THR A 216 -7.62 1.49 -10.57
CA THR A 216 -8.85 2.03 -9.97
C THR A 216 -9.18 1.32 -8.65
N ALA A 217 -8.89 0.02 -8.55
CA ALA A 217 -9.19 -0.80 -7.39
C ALA A 217 -8.62 -0.23 -6.06
N PRO A 218 -7.34 0.21 -5.97
CA PRO A 218 -6.79 0.81 -4.76
C PRO A 218 -7.57 2.06 -4.33
N VAL A 219 -7.90 2.92 -5.29
CA VAL A 219 -8.59 4.18 -5.05
C VAL A 219 -9.98 3.94 -4.47
N VAL A 220 -10.72 3.00 -5.06
CA VAL A 220 -12.07 2.65 -4.61
C VAL A 220 -12.02 1.97 -3.24
N ALA A 221 -11.06 1.06 -3.01
CA ALA A 221 -10.89 0.39 -1.73
C ALA A 221 -10.62 1.38 -0.59
N LEU A 222 -9.59 2.21 -0.75
CA LEU A 222 -9.20 3.20 0.27
C LEU A 222 -10.30 4.23 0.53
N ALA A 223 -10.93 4.76 -0.52
CA ALA A 223 -12.04 5.70 -0.37
C ALA A 223 -13.23 5.06 0.37
N THR A 224 -13.49 3.78 0.14
CA THR A 224 -14.55 3.04 0.85
C THR A 224 -14.19 2.82 2.31
N LEU A 225 -12.95 2.39 2.62
CA LEU A 225 -12.47 2.25 4.01
C LEU A 225 -12.57 3.59 4.76
N HIS A 226 -12.13 4.67 4.13
CA HIS A 226 -12.22 6.02 4.69
C HIS A 226 -13.67 6.41 4.97
N ALA A 227 -14.56 6.24 3.99
CA ALA A 227 -15.96 6.57 4.18
C ALA A 227 -16.54 5.80 5.37
N LEU A 228 -16.32 4.49 5.42
CA LEU A 228 -16.83 3.63 6.48
C LEU A 228 -16.23 3.96 7.86
N SER A 229 -14.98 4.40 7.95
CA SER A 229 -14.35 4.77 9.24
C SER A 229 -14.90 6.07 9.84
N TYR A 230 -15.61 6.91 9.07
CA TYR A 230 -16.22 8.15 9.56
C TYR A 230 -17.71 8.03 9.88
N TYR A 231 -18.36 6.90 9.56
CA TYR A 231 -19.81 6.72 9.72
C TYR A 231 -20.23 6.03 11.03
N GLU A 232 -19.31 5.83 11.98
CA GLU A 232 -19.61 5.31 13.33
C GLU A 232 -19.12 6.24 14.45
#